data_AF-A0A961UB63-F1
#
_entry.id   AF-A0A961UB63-F1
#
_cell.length_a   1.000
_cell.length_b   1.000
_cell.length_c   1.000
_cell.angle_alpha   90.00
_cell.angle_beta   90.00
_cell.angle_gamma   90.00
#
_symmetry.space_group_name_H-M   'P 1'
#
loop_
_entity.id
_entity.type
_entity.pdbx_description
1 polymer ?
#
loop_
_entity_poly.entity_id
_entity_poly.type
_entity_poly.pdbx_seq_one_letter_code
_entity_poly.pdbx_strand_id
1 'polypeptide(L)'
;MTTRRIVLLTFDPTHRPWLTDYLPELAALDEDQMPAMADYEKWLGQVQIMPVPVPHDCTDGFLYAYWRRPEAYLDVRIRSGSSSFWAIGDCDAGLERLRRDIQSGAWAERYAGQLDLDTYDAGYRLVVAG
;
A
#
# COMPACT_ATOMS: atom_id res chain seq x y z
N MET A 1 19.59 3.23 -33.04
CA MET A 1 19.76 3.36 -31.58
C MET A 1 18.53 2.78 -30.94
N THR A 2 18.64 1.66 -30.22
CA THR A 2 17.54 1.12 -29.41
C THR A 2 17.39 2.00 -28.16
N THR A 3 16.30 2.75 -28.04
CA THR A 3 15.96 3.39 -26.76
C THR A 3 15.66 2.28 -25.75
N ARG A 4 16.38 2.29 -24.62
CA ARG A 4 16.20 1.28 -23.59
C ARG A 4 15.00 1.68 -22.74
N ARG A 5 13.91 0.92 -22.85
CA ARG A 5 12.72 1.13 -22.02
C ARG A 5 12.99 0.74 -20.57
N ILE A 6 12.64 1.62 -19.64
CA ILE A 6 12.67 1.40 -18.20
C ILE A 6 11.22 1.28 -17.72
N VAL A 7 10.94 0.26 -16.91
CA VAL A 7 9.63 0.05 -16.28
C VAL A 7 9.86 -0.22 -14.80
N LEU A 8 9.30 0.62 -13.93
CA LEU A 8 9.43 0.53 -12.48
C LEU A 8 8.05 0.42 -11.85
N LEU A 9 7.83 -0.61 -11.03
CA LEU A 9 6.73 -0.65 -10.08
C LEU A 9 7.21 0.01 -8.78
N THR A 10 6.50 1.04 -8.34
CA THR A 10 6.84 1.81 -7.15
C THR A 10 5.58 2.21 -6.37
N PHE A 11 5.74 3.00 -5.32
CA PHE A 11 4.67 3.50 -4.47
C PHE A 11 4.70 5.03 -4.39
N ASP A 12 3.53 5.66 -4.40
CA ASP A 12 3.37 7.10 -4.20
C ASP A 12 3.24 7.43 -2.70
N PRO A 13 4.27 8.06 -2.07
CA PRO A 13 4.28 8.30 -0.62
C PRO A 13 3.23 9.32 -0.17
N THR A 14 2.46 9.93 -1.07
CA THR A 14 1.31 10.78 -0.71
C THR A 14 0.04 9.99 -0.42
N HIS A 15 -0.01 8.69 -0.78
CA HIS A 15 -1.19 7.86 -0.57
C HIS A 15 -1.32 7.38 0.86
N ARG A 16 -2.55 7.37 1.37
CA ARG A 16 -2.88 6.93 2.74
C ARG A 16 -3.94 5.82 2.70
N PRO A 17 -3.56 4.56 2.40
CA PRO A 17 -4.47 3.44 2.52
C PRO A 17 -4.98 3.30 3.95
N TRP A 18 -6.21 2.81 4.15
CA TRP A 18 -6.85 2.75 5.48
C TRP A 18 -5.98 2.10 6.57
N LEU A 19 -5.07 1.19 6.21
CA LEU A 19 -4.16 0.56 7.15
C LEU A 19 -3.28 1.58 7.88
N THR A 20 -2.94 2.71 7.26
CA THR A 20 -2.20 3.81 7.89
C THR A 20 -3.00 4.51 8.99
N ASP A 21 -4.33 4.40 8.98
CA ASP A 21 -5.17 4.88 10.09
C ASP A 21 -4.98 4.02 11.35
N TYR A 22 -4.50 2.78 11.21
CA TYR A 22 -4.19 1.86 12.31
C TYR A 22 -2.69 1.83 12.64
N LEU A 23 -1.86 1.95 11.61
CA LEU A 23 -0.40 1.86 11.64
C LEU A 23 0.21 3.10 10.97
N PRO A 24 0.17 4.29 11.60
CA PRO A 24 0.67 5.53 11.02
C PRO A 24 2.18 5.48 10.69
N GLU A 25 2.91 4.58 11.34
CA GLU A 25 4.33 4.33 11.08
C GLU A 25 4.58 3.86 9.65
N LEU A 26 3.61 3.22 8.99
CA LEU A 26 3.70 2.87 7.56
C LEU A 26 3.75 4.12 6.68
N ALA A 27 2.93 5.13 6.98
CA ALA A 27 2.95 6.38 6.22
C ALA A 27 4.28 7.12 6.42
N ALA A 28 4.80 7.16 7.65
CA ALA A 28 6.11 7.75 7.93
C ALA A 28 7.24 6.99 7.22
N LEU A 29 7.17 5.66 7.17
CA LEU A 29 8.12 4.83 6.44
C LEU A 29 8.11 5.13 4.93
N ASP A 30 6.92 5.22 4.33
CA ASP A 30 6.78 5.54 2.90
C ASP A 30 7.31 6.95 2.60
N GLU A 31 7.00 7.95 3.44
CA GLU A 31 7.52 9.32 3.32
C GLU A 31 9.06 9.41 3.39
N ASP A 32 9.68 8.57 4.24
CA ASP A 32 11.15 8.55 4.41
C ASP A 32 11.86 7.82 3.27
N GLN A 33 11.28 6.72 2.77
CA GLN A 33 11.98 5.81 1.84
C GLN A 33 11.62 6.00 0.37
N MET A 34 10.40 6.45 0.05
CA MET A 34 9.93 6.48 -1.33
C MET A 34 10.17 7.87 -1.96
N PRO A 35 10.69 7.92 -3.20
CA PRO A 35 10.78 9.17 -3.95
C PRO A 35 9.42 9.83 -4.17
N ALA A 36 9.38 11.15 -4.25
CA ALA A 36 8.19 11.83 -4.75
C ALA A 36 7.99 11.49 -6.24
N MET A 37 6.74 11.42 -6.70
CA MET A 37 6.44 11.05 -8.10
C MET A 37 7.14 11.99 -9.12
N ALA A 38 7.31 13.27 -8.76
CA ALA A 38 8.00 14.26 -9.57
C ALA A 38 9.52 14.01 -9.71
N ASP A 39 10.14 13.23 -8.83
CA ASP A 39 11.58 12.97 -8.89
C ASP A 39 11.93 11.99 -10.03
N TYR A 40 11.03 11.08 -10.39
CA TYR A 40 11.22 10.18 -11.52
C TYR A 40 11.41 10.92 -12.84
N GLU A 41 10.66 12.01 -13.09
CA GLU A 41 10.84 12.82 -14.29
C GLU A 41 12.19 13.53 -14.31
N LYS A 42 12.66 14.01 -13.15
CA LYS A 42 13.99 14.65 -13.02
C LYS A 42 15.11 13.67 -13.30
N TRP A 43 14.96 12.39 -12.91
CA TRP A 43 16.01 11.38 -13.03
C TRP A 43 16.01 10.66 -14.38
N LEU A 44 14.83 10.40 -14.94
CA LEU A 44 14.67 9.54 -16.11
C LEU A 44 14.27 10.33 -17.38
N GLY A 45 14.03 11.64 -17.27
CA GLY A 45 13.48 12.46 -18.35
C GLY A 45 11.97 12.27 -18.47
N GLN A 46 11.43 12.31 -19.69
CA GLN A 46 10.00 12.13 -19.89
C GLN A 46 9.54 10.74 -19.42
N VAL A 47 8.62 10.71 -18.46
CA VAL A 47 8.02 9.49 -17.92
C VAL A 47 6.51 9.49 -18.07
N GLN A 48 5.93 8.29 -18.20
CA GLN A 48 4.50 8.06 -17.97
C GLN A 48 4.35 7.39 -16.61
N ILE A 49 3.48 7.92 -15.76
CA ILE A 49 3.18 7.36 -14.43
C ILE A 49 1.70 7.01 -14.41
N MET A 50 1.38 5.75 -14.13
CA MET A 50 0.01 5.24 -14.12
C MET A 50 -0.29 4.54 -12.79
N PRO A 51 -1.52 4.65 -12.25
CA PRO A 51 -1.94 3.86 -11.09
C PRO A 51 -1.93 2.37 -11.43
N VAL A 52 -1.53 1.55 -10.47
CA VAL A 52 -1.66 0.09 -10.51
C VAL A 52 -2.72 -0.30 -9.48
N PRO A 53 -3.99 -0.44 -9.90
CA PRO A 53 -5.06 -0.78 -8.98
C PRO A 53 -4.89 -2.22 -8.47
N VAL A 54 -5.13 -2.43 -7.18
CA VAL A 54 -4.98 -3.73 -6.52
C VAL A 54 -6.33 -4.46 -6.54
N PRO A 55 -6.43 -5.64 -7.17
CA PRO A 55 -7.67 -6.44 -7.15
C PRO A 55 -8.07 -6.86 -5.74
N HIS A 56 -9.36 -6.95 -5.48
CA HIS A 56 -9.90 -7.35 -4.18
C HIS A 56 -9.53 -8.78 -3.77
N ASP A 57 -9.10 -9.62 -4.71
CA ASP A 57 -8.70 -11.02 -4.58
C ASP A 57 -7.20 -11.25 -4.82
N CYS A 58 -6.39 -10.18 -4.82
CA CYS A 58 -4.94 -10.26 -5.06
C CYS A 58 -4.26 -11.29 -4.13
N THR A 59 -3.45 -12.17 -4.71
CA THR A 59 -2.78 -13.29 -4.03
C THR A 59 -1.26 -13.11 -3.88
N ASP A 60 -0.69 -12.01 -4.40
CA ASP A 60 0.77 -11.79 -4.42
C ASP A 60 1.36 -11.64 -3.00
N GLY A 61 0.62 -10.92 -2.14
CA GLY A 61 0.92 -10.83 -0.72
C GLY A 61 1.80 -9.64 -0.30
N PHE A 62 2.06 -8.68 -1.18
CA PHE A 62 2.61 -7.37 -0.81
C PHE A 62 1.70 -6.65 0.20
N LEU A 63 2.24 -5.61 0.86
CA LEU A 63 1.61 -4.92 1.99
C LEU A 63 0.11 -4.67 1.80
N TYR A 64 -0.32 -3.93 0.77
CA TYR A 64 -1.73 -3.59 0.59
C TYR A 64 -2.55 -4.61 -0.23
N ALA A 65 -2.05 -5.82 -0.48
CA ALA A 65 -2.77 -6.86 -1.24
C ALA A 65 -4.07 -7.33 -0.54
N TYR A 66 -4.18 -7.10 0.77
CA TYR A 66 -5.31 -7.53 1.61
C TYR A 66 -6.25 -6.38 1.96
N TRP A 67 -6.29 -5.33 1.14
CA TRP A 67 -7.05 -4.10 1.44
C TRP A 67 -8.54 -4.33 1.75
N ARG A 68 -9.18 -5.37 1.19
CA ARG A 68 -10.58 -5.75 1.49
C ARG A 68 -10.72 -6.90 2.50
N ARG A 69 -9.61 -7.33 3.10
CA ARG A 69 -9.52 -8.49 4.01
C ARG A 69 -8.73 -8.10 5.26
N PRO A 70 -9.25 -7.17 6.08
CA PRO A 70 -8.49 -6.56 7.18
C PRO A 70 -7.99 -7.58 8.21
N GLU A 71 -8.67 -8.71 8.40
CA GLU A 71 -8.28 -9.81 9.28
C GLU A 71 -6.92 -10.39 8.90
N ALA A 72 -6.52 -10.33 7.63
CA ALA A 72 -5.24 -10.85 7.16
C ALA A 72 -4.05 -10.18 7.87
N TYR A 73 -4.16 -8.88 8.20
CA TYR A 73 -3.10 -8.16 8.90
C TYR A 73 -2.94 -8.58 10.36
N LEU A 74 -3.94 -9.25 10.95
CA LEU A 74 -3.84 -9.81 12.29
C LEU A 74 -3.05 -11.13 12.31
N ASP A 75 -2.91 -11.80 11.17
CA ASP A 75 -2.11 -13.03 11.05
C ASP A 75 -0.62 -12.69 11.01
N VAL A 76 0.11 -13.17 12.02
CA VAL A 76 1.57 -13.00 12.13
C VAL A 76 2.32 -13.54 10.91
N ARG A 77 1.82 -14.59 10.25
CA ARG A 77 2.46 -15.17 9.05
C ARG A 77 2.42 -14.19 7.88
N ILE A 78 1.28 -13.52 7.68
CA ILE A 78 1.12 -12.50 6.64
C ILE A 78 2.06 -11.33 6.93
N ARG A 79 2.08 -10.84 8.18
CA ARG A 79 2.98 -9.75 8.58
C ARG A 79 4.46 -10.12 8.40
N SER A 80 4.84 -11.36 8.72
CA SER A 80 6.24 -11.81 8.61
C SER A 80 6.78 -11.79 7.17
N GLY A 81 5.89 -11.89 6.18
CA GLY A 81 6.22 -11.83 4.76
C GLY A 81 6.37 -10.41 4.19
N SER A 82 6.09 -9.37 4.98
CA SER A 82 6.10 -7.98 4.53
C SER A 82 7.21 -7.19 5.22
N SER A 83 8.16 -6.68 4.42
CA SER A 83 9.30 -5.89 4.90
C SER A 83 8.88 -4.65 5.68
N SER A 84 7.73 -4.05 5.37
CA SER A 84 7.22 -2.88 6.08
C SER A 84 6.95 -3.17 7.55
N PHE A 85 6.43 -4.36 7.89
CA PHE A 85 6.22 -4.75 9.30
C PHE A 85 7.54 -4.95 10.06
N TRP A 86 8.61 -5.37 9.37
CA TRP A 86 9.94 -5.43 9.97
C TRP A 86 10.53 -4.04 10.21
N ALA A 87 10.22 -3.08 9.34
CA ALA A 87 10.77 -1.73 9.40
C ALA A 87 10.08 -0.82 10.45
N ILE A 88 8.76 -0.94 10.63
CA ILE A 88 8.01 -0.09 11.58
C ILE A 88 8.13 -0.54 13.05
N GLY A 89 8.62 -1.75 13.30
CA GLY A 89 8.78 -2.28 14.65
C GLY A 89 7.47 -2.70 15.32
N ASP A 90 7.23 -2.23 16.54
CA ASP A 90 6.04 -2.61 17.33
C ASP A 90 4.76 -2.00 16.73
N CYS A 91 3.82 -2.86 16.37
CA CYS A 91 2.52 -2.50 15.80
C CYS A 91 1.33 -3.00 16.64
N ASP A 92 1.57 -3.51 17.86
CA ASP A 92 0.58 -4.25 18.63
C ASP A 92 -0.63 -3.39 19.02
N ALA A 93 -0.39 -2.13 19.40
CA ALA A 93 -1.47 -1.20 19.75
C ALA A 93 -2.41 -0.90 18.57
N GLY A 94 -1.84 -0.72 17.37
CA GLY A 94 -2.60 -0.50 16.14
C GLY A 94 -3.39 -1.74 15.73
N LEU A 95 -2.78 -2.92 15.81
CA LEU A 95 -3.42 -4.21 15.53
C LEU A 95 -4.53 -4.54 16.55
N GLU A 96 -4.37 -4.17 17.82
CA GLU A 96 -5.42 -4.31 18.83
C GLU A 96 -6.62 -3.42 18.53
N ARG A 97 -6.39 -2.17 18.10
CA ARG A 97 -7.48 -1.30 17.64
C ARG A 97 -8.16 -1.89 16.42
N LEU A 98 -7.40 -2.39 15.43
CA LEU A 98 -7.96 -3.04 14.24
C LEU A 98 -8.83 -4.24 14.61
N ARG A 99 -8.35 -5.11 15.50
CA ARG A 99 -9.11 -6.28 15.96
C ARG A 99 -10.45 -5.89 16.59
N ARG A 100 -10.48 -4.88 17.45
CA ARG A 100 -11.72 -4.39 18.08
C ARG A 100 -12.69 -3.79 17.06
N ASP A 101 -12.17 -3.04 16.08
CA ASP A 101 -13.01 -2.42 15.03
C ASP A 101 -13.58 -3.48 14.06
N ILE A 102 -12.83 -4.56 13.77
CA ILE A 102 -13.35 -5.70 13.02
C ILE A 102 -14.44 -6.42 13.82
N GLN A 103 -14.18 -6.75 15.08
CA GLN A 103 -15.12 -7.49 15.94
C GLN A 103 -16.43 -6.74 16.18
N SER A 104 -16.39 -5.41 16.27
CA SER A 104 -17.57 -4.58 16.46
C SER A 104 -18.31 -4.23 15.16
N GLY A 105 -17.69 -4.46 13.99
CA GLY A 105 -18.19 -4.01 12.70
C GLY A 105 -17.82 -2.56 12.35
N ALA A 106 -17.23 -1.79 13.28
CA ALA A 106 -16.86 -0.40 13.07
C ALA A 106 -15.89 -0.18 11.90
N TRP A 107 -15.01 -1.15 11.62
CA TRP A 107 -14.15 -1.08 10.43
C TRP A 107 -14.98 -1.11 9.14
N ALA A 108 -15.93 -2.05 9.03
CA ALA A 108 -16.78 -2.18 7.85
C ALA A 108 -17.69 -0.97 7.67
N GLU A 109 -18.18 -0.37 8.75
CA GLU A 109 -18.95 0.87 8.71
C GLU A 109 -18.09 2.06 8.22
N ARG A 110 -16.87 2.21 8.76
CA ARG A 110 -15.97 3.32 8.39
C ARG A 110 -15.49 3.23 6.94
N TYR A 111 -15.21 2.01 6.48
CA TYR A 111 -14.65 1.74 5.15
C TYR A 111 -15.66 1.05 4.21
N ALA A 112 -16.95 1.31 4.40
CA ALA A 112 -18.03 0.69 3.64
C ALA A 112 -17.87 0.94 2.12
N GLY A 113 -17.45 2.16 1.75
CA GLY A 113 -17.27 2.54 0.34
C GLY A 113 -16.20 1.72 -0.39
N GLN A 114 -15.26 1.11 0.32
CA GLN A 114 -14.26 0.23 -0.28
C GLN A 114 -14.79 -1.20 -0.48
N LEU A 115 -15.76 -1.66 0.31
CA LEU A 115 -16.20 -3.05 0.32
C LEU A 115 -16.85 -3.52 -0.99
N ASP A 116 -17.41 -2.60 -1.78
CA ASP A 116 -18.05 -2.90 -3.06
C ASP A 116 -17.10 -2.72 -4.26
N LEU A 117 -15.85 -2.32 -4.03
CA LEU A 117 -14.88 -2.13 -5.11
C LEU A 117 -14.28 -3.47 -5.56
N ASP A 118 -14.11 -3.62 -6.87
CA ASP A 118 -13.35 -4.74 -7.46
C ASP A 118 -11.83 -4.49 -7.36
N THR A 119 -11.43 -3.23 -7.42
CA THR A 119 -10.03 -2.82 -7.33
C THR A 119 -9.87 -1.55 -6.52
N TYR A 120 -8.74 -1.40 -5.85
CA TYR A 120 -8.43 -0.26 -4.99
C TYR A 120 -7.12 0.40 -5.41
N ASP A 121 -7.11 1.73 -5.55
CA ASP A 121 -5.84 2.47 -5.68
C ASP A 121 -5.21 2.63 -4.29
N ALA A 122 -4.33 1.69 -3.95
CA ALA A 122 -3.55 1.74 -2.72
C ALA A 122 -2.34 2.69 -2.80
N GLY A 123 -2.05 3.29 -3.96
CA GLY A 123 -0.88 4.14 -4.18
C GLY A 123 0.25 3.52 -4.99
N TYR A 124 0.10 2.28 -5.49
CA TYR A 124 1.09 1.69 -6.39
C TYR A 124 1.10 2.37 -7.76
N ARG A 125 2.28 2.59 -8.31
CA ARG A 125 2.48 3.32 -9.58
C ARG A 125 3.41 2.54 -10.50
N LEU A 126 3.08 2.54 -11.79
CA LEU A 126 3.95 2.07 -12.85
C LEU A 126 4.58 3.29 -13.53
N VAL A 127 5.91 3.42 -13.42
CA VAL A 127 6.70 4.46 -14.09
C VAL A 127 7.34 3.84 -15.33
N VAL A 128 7.09 4.45 -16.50
CA VAL A 128 7.63 4.01 -17.79
C VAL A 128 8.42 5.15 -18.42
N ALA A 129 9.68 4.89 -18.80
CA ALA A 129 10.55 5.84 -19.48
C ALA A 129 11.16 5.22 -20.75
N GLY A 130 11.31 6.01 -21.82
CA GLY A 130 12.06 5.66 -23.05
C GLY A 130 11.27 5.15 -24.25
#